data_AF-A0A9D8BAC1-F1
#
_entry.id   AF-A0A9D8BAC1-F1
#
_cell.length_a   1.000
_cell.length_b   1.000
_cell.length_c   1.000
_cell.angle_alpha   90.00
_cell.angle_beta   90.00
_cell.angle_gamma   90.00
#
_symmetry.space_group_name_H-M   'P 1'
#
loop_
_entity.id
_entity.type
_entity.pdbx_description
1 polymer ?
#
loop_
_entity_poly.entity_id
_entity_poly.type
_entity_poly.pdbx_seq_one_letter_code
_entity_poly.pdbx_strand_id
1 'polypeptide(L)'
;MAVPEEMREIEKGIDSAIESKPIWQCPRSVLLRRFLEYYRDSIRLLQSLAVMGAQTRREIAVKGALGLERDLRAGVWRCLLWAMQIASESGKRPMPTDEEIIAMSDVGRDYEVVVDFLKVGKHGLVDIAVNRRKRIITIYEGGDLTGADWALIEHEQATAPSYSHVDLTADTDRLTGRWTAGAFRATVGQIRDLALKESDNLEMRLDAKSVPVAPLPTIIEVPDFSDRMEQAVIEDLTLTPSIAMGPDKWNLYAWLDTPLVEIGEKRFGVSDMLIALGTDVGYDHMLRLAARVDPKQYSKVSGLREERMMEACREELEKKGWDVRTSAKLSGFGFEAIKDHVAFYPSKMEACYVDDEMVSSQPGDFYGGWITKDIVGPFKGEPGTGFW
;
A
#
# COMPACT_ATOMS: atom_id res chain seq x y z
N MET A 1 -4.76 6.53 -19.13
CA MET A 1 -5.76 5.88 -19.99
C MET A 1 -6.64 5.02 -19.09
N ALA A 2 -7.97 5.03 -19.25
CA ALA A 2 -8.87 4.36 -18.31
C ALA A 2 -8.84 2.82 -18.49
N VAL A 3 -9.00 2.07 -17.39
CA VAL A 3 -9.21 0.61 -17.43
C VAL A 3 -10.33 0.28 -18.44
N PRO A 4 -10.11 -0.62 -19.41
CA PRO A 4 -11.13 -0.94 -20.42
C PRO A 4 -12.45 -1.41 -19.79
N GLU A 5 -13.59 -0.99 -20.33
CA GLU A 5 -14.92 -1.41 -19.83
C GLU A 5 -15.06 -2.94 -19.85
N GLU A 6 -14.46 -3.59 -20.85
CA GLU A 6 -14.44 -5.05 -20.95
C GLU A 6 -13.74 -5.72 -19.76
N MET A 7 -12.69 -5.09 -19.21
CA MET A 7 -12.01 -5.59 -18.02
C MET A 7 -12.89 -5.39 -16.77
N ARG A 8 -13.65 -4.30 -16.69
CA ARG A 8 -14.62 -4.07 -15.61
C ARG A 8 -15.76 -5.10 -15.62
N GLU A 9 -16.20 -5.53 -16.79
CA GLU A 9 -17.17 -6.64 -16.90
C GLU A 9 -16.58 -7.97 -16.42
N ILE A 10 -15.31 -8.24 -16.72
CA ILE A 10 -14.63 -9.46 -16.25
C ILE A 10 -14.44 -9.42 -14.73
N GLU A 11 -14.00 -8.29 -14.17
CA GLU A 11 -13.88 -8.05 -12.73
C GLU A 11 -15.20 -8.38 -12.01
N LYS A 12 -16.34 -7.81 -12.48
CA LYS A 12 -17.67 -8.14 -11.94
C LYS A 12 -18.01 -9.63 -12.01
N GLY A 13 -17.59 -10.30 -13.09
CA GLY A 13 -17.77 -11.74 -13.26
C GLY A 13 -16.94 -12.56 -12.27
N ILE A 14 -15.70 -12.14 -12.01
CA ILE A 14 -14.81 -12.74 -11.01
C ILE A 14 -15.42 -12.56 -9.62
N ASP A 15 -15.85 -11.35 -9.27
CA ASP A 15 -16.49 -11.04 -7.99
C ASP A 15 -17.73 -11.91 -7.77
N SER A 16 -18.62 -11.99 -8.76
CA SER A 16 -19.82 -12.84 -8.71
C SER A 16 -19.47 -14.33 -8.50
N ALA A 17 -18.41 -14.81 -9.15
CA ALA A 17 -17.95 -16.19 -9.00
C ALA A 17 -17.39 -16.46 -7.61
N ILE A 18 -16.67 -15.50 -7.03
CA ILE A 18 -16.17 -15.56 -5.65
C ILE A 18 -17.33 -15.56 -4.66
N GLU A 19 -18.28 -14.62 -4.79
CA GLU A 19 -19.46 -14.51 -3.92
C GLU A 19 -20.32 -15.77 -3.94
N SER A 20 -20.37 -16.49 -5.07
CA SER A 20 -21.12 -17.74 -5.19
C SER A 20 -20.48 -18.96 -4.49
N LYS A 21 -19.24 -18.84 -3.98
CA LYS A 21 -18.52 -19.99 -3.41
C LYS A 21 -19.23 -20.51 -2.15
N PRO A 22 -19.45 -21.84 -2.03
CA PRO A 22 -20.14 -22.42 -0.87
C PRO A 22 -19.45 -22.17 0.47
N ILE A 23 -18.15 -21.85 0.48
CA ILE A 23 -17.38 -21.58 1.70
C ILE A 23 -17.97 -20.42 2.51
N TRP A 24 -18.56 -19.43 1.86
CA TRP A 24 -19.16 -18.27 2.53
C TRP A 24 -20.47 -18.58 3.27
N GLN A 25 -21.02 -19.79 3.12
CA GLN A 25 -22.20 -20.25 3.87
C GLN A 25 -21.86 -20.77 5.28
N CYS A 26 -20.56 -20.88 5.60
CA CYS A 26 -20.08 -21.13 6.96
C CYS A 26 -20.28 -19.87 7.83
N PRO A 27 -20.43 -19.99 9.16
CA PRO A 27 -20.47 -18.83 10.04
C PRO A 27 -19.22 -17.94 9.84
N ARG A 28 -19.41 -16.63 9.76
CA ARG A 28 -18.30 -15.67 9.57
C ARG A 28 -17.21 -15.84 10.63
N SER A 29 -17.58 -15.89 11.90
CA SER A 29 -16.62 -16.10 13.00
C SER A 29 -15.78 -17.37 12.84
N VAL A 30 -16.37 -18.46 12.34
CA VAL A 30 -15.66 -19.72 12.04
C VAL A 30 -14.68 -19.52 10.88
N LEU A 31 -15.08 -18.86 9.81
CA LEU A 31 -14.20 -18.59 8.66
C LEU A 31 -13.00 -17.72 9.05
N LEU A 32 -13.26 -16.60 9.73
CA LEU A 32 -12.21 -15.68 10.17
C LEU A 32 -11.21 -16.41 11.06
N ARG A 33 -11.70 -17.22 12.00
CA ARG A 33 -10.83 -18.03 12.86
C ARG A 33 -10.00 -19.04 12.07
N ARG A 34 -10.60 -19.75 11.11
CA ARG A 34 -9.89 -20.73 10.27
C ARG A 34 -8.82 -20.09 9.38
N PHE A 35 -9.08 -18.93 8.80
CA PHE A 35 -8.07 -18.20 8.02
C PHE A 35 -6.91 -17.71 8.90
N LEU A 36 -7.17 -17.20 10.10
CA LEU A 36 -6.11 -16.83 11.05
C LEU A 36 -5.27 -18.03 11.50
N GLU A 37 -5.91 -19.19 11.73
CA GLU A 37 -5.21 -20.43 12.10
C GLU A 37 -4.34 -20.95 10.97
N TYR A 38 -4.88 -20.98 9.75
CA TYR A 38 -4.12 -21.35 8.56
C TYR A 38 -2.91 -20.44 8.34
N TYR A 39 -3.09 -19.13 8.50
CA TYR A 39 -1.99 -18.17 8.40
C TYR A 39 -0.92 -18.40 9.46
N ARG A 40 -1.32 -18.48 10.74
CA ARG A 40 -0.42 -18.75 11.87
C ARG A 40 0.42 -20.00 11.60
N ASP A 41 -0.22 -21.10 11.22
CA ASP A 41 0.46 -22.38 11.01
C ASP A 41 1.39 -22.34 9.80
N SER A 42 0.98 -21.66 8.72
CA SER A 42 1.78 -21.53 7.51
C SER A 42 3.01 -20.63 7.72
N ILE A 43 2.87 -19.50 8.43
CA ILE A 43 4.01 -18.62 8.74
C ILE A 43 5.01 -19.31 9.65
N ARG A 44 4.57 -20.12 10.62
CA ARG A 44 5.49 -20.92 11.46
C ARG A 44 6.40 -21.80 10.60
N LEU A 45 5.85 -22.44 9.57
CA LEU A 45 6.62 -23.27 8.63
C LEU A 45 7.56 -22.43 7.76
N LEU A 46 7.08 -21.30 7.24
CA LEU A 46 7.89 -20.41 6.39
C LEU A 46 9.05 -19.75 7.15
N GLN A 47 8.82 -19.31 8.38
CA GLN A 47 9.88 -18.78 9.25
C GLN A 47 10.91 -19.86 9.58
N SER A 48 10.47 -21.09 9.84
CA SER A 48 11.39 -22.21 10.06
C SER A 48 12.26 -22.48 8.82
N LEU A 49 11.68 -22.38 7.62
CA LEU A 49 12.41 -22.49 6.36
C LEU A 49 13.41 -21.34 6.17
N ALA A 50 13.01 -20.10 6.45
CA ALA A 50 13.86 -18.91 6.36
C ALA A 50 15.05 -19.00 7.32
N VAL A 51 14.81 -19.43 8.57
CA VAL A 51 15.85 -19.64 9.58
C VAL A 51 16.85 -20.70 9.14
N MET A 52 16.37 -21.83 8.62
CA MET A 52 17.25 -22.88 8.06
C MET A 52 18.07 -22.35 6.88
N GLY A 53 17.43 -21.59 5.97
CA GLY A 53 18.10 -20.95 4.84
C GLY A 53 19.22 -20.01 5.29
N ALA A 54 18.94 -19.15 6.27
CA ALA A 54 19.92 -18.21 6.82
C ALA A 54 21.09 -18.93 7.49
N GLN A 55 20.82 -19.95 8.31
CA GLN A 55 21.85 -20.74 9.00
C GLN A 55 22.76 -21.49 8.03
N THR A 56 22.19 -22.05 6.97
CA THR A 56 22.94 -22.76 5.93
C THR A 56 23.53 -21.83 4.87
N ARG A 57 23.40 -20.50 5.03
CA ARG A 57 23.82 -19.47 4.06
C ARG A 57 23.28 -19.72 2.66
N ARG A 58 22.05 -20.22 2.57
CA ARG A 58 21.33 -20.47 1.32
C ARG A 58 20.38 -19.33 1.03
N GLU A 59 20.88 -18.32 0.34
CA GLU A 59 20.11 -17.13 -0.03
C GLU A 59 18.82 -17.46 -0.79
N ILE A 60 18.87 -18.45 -1.69
CA ILE A 60 17.69 -18.91 -2.45
C ILE A 60 16.57 -19.42 -1.53
N ALA A 61 16.93 -20.12 -0.44
CA ALA A 61 15.95 -20.64 0.51
C ALA A 61 15.29 -19.51 1.32
N VAL A 62 16.08 -18.50 1.70
CA VAL A 62 15.56 -17.29 2.39
C VAL A 62 14.63 -16.51 1.47
N LYS A 63 15.07 -16.20 0.25
CA LYS A 63 14.26 -15.48 -0.75
C LYS A 63 12.97 -16.23 -1.08
N GLY A 64 13.05 -17.56 -1.25
CA GLY A 64 11.88 -18.39 -1.49
C GLY A 64 10.88 -18.35 -0.33
N ALA A 65 11.35 -18.43 0.92
CA ALA A 65 10.48 -18.35 2.09
C ALA A 65 9.77 -16.98 2.18
N LEU A 66 10.49 -15.88 1.95
CA LEU A 66 9.92 -14.52 1.96
C LEU A 66 8.90 -14.31 0.84
N GLY A 67 9.15 -14.85 -0.36
CA GLY A 67 8.19 -14.79 -1.47
C GLY A 67 6.90 -15.54 -1.17
N LEU A 68 7.00 -16.76 -0.63
CA LEU A 68 5.84 -17.55 -0.19
C LEU A 68 5.07 -16.86 0.94
N GLU A 69 5.77 -16.20 1.85
CA GLU A 69 5.17 -15.44 2.93
C GLU A 69 4.36 -14.25 2.42
N ARG A 70 4.89 -13.49 1.45
CA ARG A 70 4.16 -12.40 0.78
C ARG A 70 2.86 -12.91 0.15
N ASP A 71 2.96 -13.98 -0.64
CA ASP A 71 1.83 -14.56 -1.36
C ASP A 71 0.75 -15.07 -0.39
N LEU A 72 1.17 -15.74 0.69
CA LEU A 72 0.28 -16.19 1.77
C LEU A 72 -0.42 -15.01 2.47
N ARG A 73 0.34 -13.95 2.83
CA ARG A 73 -0.22 -12.75 3.48
C ARG A 73 -1.30 -12.12 2.59
N ALA A 74 -1.02 -11.95 1.30
CA ALA A 74 -1.96 -11.40 0.33
C ALA A 74 -3.25 -12.25 0.23
N GLY A 75 -3.10 -13.56 0.06
CA GLY A 75 -4.22 -14.48 -0.08
C GLY A 75 -5.12 -14.57 1.15
N VAL A 76 -4.53 -14.72 2.33
CA VAL A 76 -5.28 -14.77 3.59
C VAL A 76 -5.97 -13.45 3.87
N TRP A 77 -5.26 -12.33 3.70
CA TRP A 77 -5.82 -10.99 3.90
C TRP A 77 -7.08 -10.79 3.06
N ARG A 78 -7.01 -11.11 1.76
CA ARG A 78 -8.16 -11.00 0.86
C ARG A 78 -9.32 -11.90 1.30
N CYS A 79 -9.04 -13.10 1.79
CA CYS A 79 -10.05 -13.99 2.32
C CYS A 79 -10.73 -13.48 3.59
N LEU A 80 -9.98 -12.83 4.50
CA LEU A 80 -10.54 -12.18 5.68
C LEU A 80 -11.49 -11.04 5.27
N LEU A 81 -11.09 -10.23 4.28
CA LEU A 81 -11.93 -9.16 3.73
C LEU A 81 -13.23 -9.71 3.11
N TRP A 82 -13.14 -10.78 2.31
CA TRP A 82 -14.32 -11.43 1.74
C TRP A 82 -15.20 -12.09 2.78
N ALA A 83 -14.64 -12.75 3.80
CA ALA A 83 -15.42 -13.31 4.89
C ALA A 83 -16.24 -12.22 5.61
N MET A 84 -15.66 -11.03 5.81
CA MET A 84 -16.37 -9.88 6.38
C MET A 84 -17.51 -9.37 5.49
N GLN A 85 -17.31 -9.37 4.17
CA GLN A 85 -18.27 -8.84 3.20
C GLN A 85 -19.41 -9.82 2.90
N ILE A 86 -19.10 -11.10 2.76
CA ILE A 86 -19.97 -12.09 2.11
C ILE A 86 -20.59 -13.03 3.16
N ALA A 87 -19.80 -13.49 4.12
CA ALA A 87 -20.28 -14.48 5.08
C ALA A 87 -21.20 -13.85 6.14
N SER A 88 -22.18 -14.63 6.59
CA SER A 88 -23.11 -14.26 7.66
C SER A 88 -22.69 -14.90 8.99
N GLU A 89 -22.96 -14.24 10.12
CA GLU A 89 -22.82 -14.86 11.45
C GLU A 89 -23.72 -16.09 11.62
N SER A 90 -24.88 -16.11 10.94
CA SER A 90 -25.85 -17.20 10.99
C SER A 90 -25.64 -18.29 9.94
N GLY A 91 -24.45 -18.36 9.34
CA GLY A 91 -24.07 -19.42 8.41
C GLY A 91 -24.35 -20.81 8.99
N LYS A 92 -24.83 -21.73 8.16
CA LYS A 92 -25.25 -23.08 8.60
C LYS A 92 -24.35 -24.20 8.10
N ARG A 93 -23.43 -23.88 7.20
CA ARG A 93 -22.51 -24.87 6.65
C ARG A 93 -21.49 -25.27 7.73
N PRO A 94 -21.12 -26.56 7.82
CA PRO A 94 -20.02 -27.00 8.67
C PRO A 94 -18.72 -26.28 8.37
N MET A 95 -17.78 -26.32 9.32
CA MET A 95 -16.44 -25.75 9.17
C MET A 95 -15.79 -26.19 7.85
N PRO A 96 -15.16 -25.27 7.10
CA PRO A 96 -14.52 -25.62 5.84
C PRO A 96 -13.33 -26.54 6.08
N THR A 97 -13.01 -27.36 5.07
CA THR A 97 -11.80 -28.19 5.10
C THR A 97 -10.54 -27.35 4.90
N ASP A 98 -9.38 -27.92 5.22
CA ASP A 98 -8.09 -27.27 4.98
C ASP A 98 -7.86 -27.02 3.48
N GLU A 99 -8.28 -27.97 2.63
CA GLU A 99 -8.22 -27.82 1.17
C GLU A 99 -9.07 -26.63 0.68
N GLU A 100 -10.25 -26.40 1.27
CA GLU A 100 -11.08 -25.25 0.92
C GLU A 100 -10.44 -23.93 1.36
N ILE A 101 -9.80 -23.89 2.54
CA ILE A 101 -9.09 -22.71 3.05
C ILE A 101 -7.87 -22.39 2.18
N ILE A 102 -7.08 -23.40 1.82
CA ILE A 102 -5.91 -23.25 0.95
C ILE A 102 -6.34 -22.75 -0.43
N ALA A 103 -7.31 -23.44 -1.06
CA ALA A 103 -7.78 -23.09 -2.39
C ALA A 103 -8.37 -21.67 -2.44
N MET A 104 -9.09 -21.25 -1.39
CA MET A 104 -9.62 -19.90 -1.33
C MET A 104 -8.50 -18.86 -1.13
N SER A 105 -7.48 -19.18 -0.33
CA SER A 105 -6.31 -18.32 -0.13
C SER A 105 -5.51 -18.14 -1.43
N ASP A 106 -5.34 -19.20 -2.23
CA ASP A 106 -4.72 -19.11 -3.56
C ASP A 106 -5.50 -18.19 -4.50
N VAL A 107 -6.84 -18.30 -4.52
CA VAL A 107 -7.70 -17.39 -5.28
C VAL A 107 -7.57 -15.95 -4.77
N GLY A 108 -7.45 -15.76 -3.45
CA GLY A 108 -7.20 -14.46 -2.83
C GLY A 108 -5.89 -13.83 -3.32
N ARG A 109 -4.81 -14.62 -3.36
CA ARG A 109 -3.49 -14.17 -3.85
C ARG A 109 -3.59 -13.71 -5.30
N ASP A 110 -4.18 -14.54 -6.15
CA ASP A 110 -4.30 -14.24 -7.58
C ASP A 110 -5.22 -13.03 -7.83
N TYR A 111 -6.22 -12.82 -6.97
CA TYR A 111 -7.09 -11.66 -7.03
C TYR A 111 -6.38 -10.36 -6.62
N GLU A 112 -5.50 -10.38 -5.61
CA GLU A 112 -4.69 -9.20 -5.25
C GLU A 112 -3.83 -8.71 -6.41
N VAL A 113 -3.23 -9.65 -7.15
CA VAL A 113 -2.49 -9.33 -8.38
C VAL A 113 -3.38 -8.58 -9.39
N VAL A 114 -4.62 -9.04 -9.59
CA VAL A 114 -5.60 -8.33 -10.45
C VAL A 114 -5.92 -6.94 -9.91
N VAL A 115 -6.14 -6.81 -8.59
CA VAL A 115 -6.43 -5.52 -7.94
C VAL A 115 -5.28 -4.53 -8.15
N ASP A 116 -4.04 -4.97 -7.98
CA ASP A 116 -2.86 -4.13 -8.17
C ASP A 116 -2.76 -3.66 -9.62
N PHE A 117 -2.96 -4.54 -10.59
CA PHE A 117 -2.99 -4.16 -12.00
C PHE A 117 -4.11 -3.15 -12.32
N LEU A 118 -5.29 -3.30 -11.71
CA LEU A 118 -6.39 -2.35 -11.88
C LEU A 118 -6.10 -0.99 -11.23
N LYS A 119 -5.45 -0.98 -10.06
CA LYS A 119 -5.01 0.25 -9.39
C LYS A 119 -3.99 0.99 -10.26
N VAL A 120 -2.96 0.30 -10.72
CA VAL A 120 -1.90 0.87 -11.57
C VAL A 120 -2.45 1.29 -12.94
N GLY A 121 -3.33 0.48 -13.54
CA GLY A 121 -3.98 0.77 -14.83
C GLY A 121 -4.86 2.03 -14.79
N LYS A 122 -5.50 2.34 -13.65
CA LYS A 122 -6.24 3.61 -13.47
C LYS A 122 -5.36 4.85 -13.69
N HIS A 123 -4.07 4.74 -13.40
CA HIS A 123 -3.10 5.81 -13.58
C HIS A 123 -2.41 5.77 -14.96
N GLY A 124 -2.80 4.84 -15.85
CA GLY A 124 -2.24 4.72 -17.20
C GLY A 124 -0.81 4.19 -17.23
N LEU A 125 -0.36 3.51 -16.18
CA LEU A 125 0.98 2.95 -16.06
C LEU A 125 1.11 1.55 -16.68
N VAL A 126 -0.02 0.88 -16.95
CA VAL A 126 -0.08 -0.41 -17.65
C VAL A 126 -1.21 -0.39 -18.68
N ASP A 127 -1.01 -1.13 -19.77
CA ASP A 127 -2.02 -1.39 -20.79
C ASP A 127 -2.63 -2.78 -20.57
N ILE A 128 -3.96 -2.88 -20.63
CA ILE A 128 -4.68 -4.13 -20.43
C ILE A 128 -5.38 -4.51 -21.73
N ALA A 129 -5.05 -5.68 -22.28
CA ALA A 129 -5.76 -6.28 -23.40
C ALA A 129 -6.53 -7.53 -22.97
N VAL A 130 -7.76 -7.65 -23.49
CA VAL A 130 -8.66 -8.76 -23.20
C VAL A 130 -8.91 -9.55 -24.48
N ASN A 131 -8.63 -10.86 -24.45
CA ASN A 131 -9.00 -11.80 -25.49
C ASN A 131 -10.12 -12.73 -25.00
N ARG A 132 -11.38 -12.33 -25.20
CA ARG A 132 -12.56 -13.11 -24.75
C ARG A 132 -12.62 -14.51 -25.34
N ARG A 133 -12.26 -14.68 -26.61
CA ARG A 133 -12.35 -15.97 -27.31
C ARG A 133 -11.40 -17.00 -26.68
N LYS A 134 -10.19 -16.57 -26.31
CA LYS A 134 -9.19 -17.43 -25.66
C LYS A 134 -9.28 -17.41 -24.14
N ARG A 135 -10.11 -16.54 -23.55
CA ARG A 135 -10.16 -16.26 -22.10
C ARG A 135 -8.80 -15.89 -21.53
N ILE A 136 -8.10 -14.99 -22.23
CA ILE A 136 -6.77 -14.49 -21.83
C ILE A 136 -6.89 -13.00 -21.53
N ILE A 137 -6.38 -12.59 -20.37
CA ILE A 137 -6.06 -11.19 -20.08
C ILE A 137 -4.55 -11.06 -20.25
N THR A 138 -4.11 -10.07 -21.00
CA THR A 138 -2.69 -9.72 -21.16
C THR A 138 -2.50 -8.33 -20.62
N ILE A 139 -1.56 -8.20 -19.70
CA ILE A 139 -1.15 -6.92 -19.15
C ILE A 139 0.19 -6.61 -19.77
N TYR A 140 0.25 -5.49 -20.47
CA TYR A 140 1.47 -4.92 -20.97
C TYR A 140 1.90 -3.90 -19.93
N GLU A 141 2.97 -4.20 -19.21
CA GLU A 141 3.76 -3.15 -18.59
C GLU A 141 4.20 -2.22 -19.73
N GLY A 142 3.88 -0.93 -19.62
CA GLY A 142 4.27 0.03 -20.63
C GLY A 142 5.78 -0.05 -20.86
N GLY A 143 6.25 0.27 -22.08
CA GLY A 143 7.66 0.57 -22.27
C GLY A 143 8.05 1.68 -21.33
N ASP A 144 9.14 1.49 -20.58
CA ASP A 144 9.56 2.35 -19.50
C ASP A 144 9.67 3.82 -19.94
N LEU A 145 8.72 4.66 -19.50
CA LEU A 145 8.75 6.12 -19.68
C LEU A 145 9.14 6.84 -18.37
N THR A 146 9.37 6.11 -17.26
CA THR A 146 9.58 6.71 -15.92
C THR A 146 10.67 6.06 -15.04
N GLY A 147 11.36 5.00 -15.47
CA GLY A 147 12.31 4.23 -14.65
C GLY A 147 11.66 3.29 -13.64
N ALA A 148 10.38 2.91 -13.79
CA ALA A 148 9.65 2.14 -12.79
C ALA A 148 9.59 0.65 -13.16
N ASP A 149 10.71 -0.05 -13.03
CA ASP A 149 10.78 -1.51 -13.20
C ASP A 149 9.86 -2.21 -12.17
N TRP A 150 9.33 -3.39 -12.52
CA TRP A 150 8.69 -4.31 -11.56
C TRP A 150 9.59 -4.61 -10.34
N ALA A 151 10.91 -4.52 -10.54
CA ALA A 151 11.90 -4.57 -9.48
C ALA A 151 11.72 -3.46 -8.44
N LEU A 152 11.15 -2.29 -8.77
CA LEU A 152 10.91 -1.19 -7.84
C LEU A 152 9.64 -1.40 -7.00
N ILE A 153 8.58 -1.97 -7.58
CA ILE A 153 7.38 -2.39 -6.84
C ILE A 153 7.70 -3.61 -5.98
N GLU A 154 8.39 -4.61 -6.54
CA GLU A 154 8.88 -5.76 -5.79
C GLU A 154 9.88 -5.33 -4.72
N HIS A 155 10.73 -4.33 -4.99
CA HIS A 155 11.59 -3.70 -3.99
C HIS A 155 10.76 -2.98 -2.95
N GLU A 156 9.82 -2.09 -3.26
CA GLU A 156 8.94 -1.45 -2.26
C GLU A 156 8.19 -2.48 -1.41
N GLN A 157 7.68 -3.56 -2.01
CA GLN A 157 7.04 -4.65 -1.30
C GLN A 157 8.03 -5.46 -0.43
N ALA A 158 9.30 -5.57 -0.84
CA ALA A 158 10.36 -6.30 -0.15
C ALA A 158 11.20 -5.42 0.82
N THR A 159 11.18 -4.09 0.68
CA THR A 159 11.99 -3.10 1.43
C THR A 159 11.17 -2.11 2.23
N ALA A 160 9.84 -2.14 2.13
CA ALA A 160 8.95 -1.66 3.20
C ALA A 160 9.41 -2.08 4.62
N PRO A 161 10.05 -3.26 4.84
CA PRO A 161 10.62 -3.57 6.15
C PRO A 161 11.93 -2.84 6.54
N SER A 162 12.52 -2.01 5.68
CA SER A 162 13.92 -1.55 5.80
C SER A 162 14.13 -0.02 5.74
N TYR A 163 13.12 0.75 5.36
CA TYR A 163 13.23 2.21 5.31
C TYR A 163 12.55 2.81 6.54
N SER A 164 13.30 3.13 7.59
CA SER A 164 12.78 4.07 8.58
C SER A 164 12.76 5.46 7.93
N HIS A 165 11.57 6.03 7.74
CA HIS A 165 11.49 7.46 7.55
C HIS A 165 12.11 8.13 8.79
N VAL A 166 12.99 9.11 8.56
CA VAL A 166 13.40 10.06 9.62
C VAL A 166 12.13 10.48 10.34
N ASP A 167 12.18 10.55 11.68
CA ASP A 167 11.02 10.75 12.54
C ASP A 167 10.49 12.19 12.44
N LEU A 168 10.04 12.54 11.23
CA LEU A 168 9.51 13.84 10.84
C LEU A 168 8.08 14.01 11.35
N THR A 169 7.50 12.96 11.94
CA THR A 169 6.27 13.01 12.73
C THR A 169 6.57 12.96 14.23
N ALA A 170 6.28 14.05 14.93
CA ALA A 170 6.41 14.14 16.37
C ALA A 170 5.23 13.45 17.06
N ASP A 171 5.43 12.94 18.27
CA ASP A 171 4.37 12.28 19.05
C ASP A 171 3.12 13.15 19.27
N THR A 172 3.30 14.47 19.29
CA THR A 172 2.24 15.47 19.45
C THR A 172 1.45 15.73 18.16
N ASP A 173 1.90 15.23 17.00
CA ASP A 173 1.23 15.44 15.73
C ASP A 173 -0.10 14.69 15.71
N ARG A 174 -1.18 15.45 15.54
CA ARG A 174 -2.55 14.92 15.46
C ARG A 174 -2.84 14.43 14.04
N LEU A 175 -2.44 13.20 13.75
CA LEU A 175 -2.58 12.58 12.43
C LEU A 175 -4.05 12.37 12.01
N THR A 176 -4.94 12.07 12.96
CA THR A 176 -6.39 11.99 12.74
C THR A 176 -7.14 12.83 13.76
N GLY A 177 -8.44 13.06 13.55
CA GLY A 177 -9.29 13.66 14.57
C GLY A 177 -9.37 12.87 15.89
N ARG A 178 -8.93 11.60 15.92
CA ARG A 178 -9.12 10.68 17.05
C ARG A 178 -7.84 10.34 17.82
N TRP A 179 -6.66 10.41 17.19
CA TRP A 179 -5.39 10.01 17.80
C TRP A 179 -4.18 10.78 17.22
N THR A 180 -3.07 10.78 17.95
CA THR A 180 -1.78 11.36 17.55
C THR A 180 -0.78 10.28 17.14
N ALA A 181 0.33 10.68 16.51
CA ALA A 181 1.42 9.75 16.20
C ALA A 181 1.95 9.06 17.47
N GLY A 182 2.06 9.80 18.58
CA GLY A 182 2.51 9.25 19.87
C GLY A 182 1.53 8.23 20.46
N ALA A 183 0.22 8.51 20.37
CA ALA A 183 -0.79 7.54 20.77
C ALA A 183 -0.69 6.26 19.94
N PHE A 184 -0.52 6.37 18.61
CA PHE A 184 -0.30 5.21 17.75
C PHE A 184 0.93 4.41 18.18
N ARG A 185 2.10 5.05 18.32
CA ARG A 185 3.35 4.39 18.74
C ARG A 185 3.23 3.70 20.10
N ALA A 186 2.59 4.36 21.06
CA ALA A 186 2.32 3.81 22.39
C ALA A 186 1.43 2.57 22.31
N THR A 187 0.33 2.64 21.55
CA THR A 187 -0.59 1.51 21.38
C THR A 187 0.09 0.33 20.69
N VAL A 188 0.73 0.53 19.53
CA VAL A 188 1.38 -0.58 18.80
C VAL A 188 2.57 -1.15 19.57
N GLY A 189 3.25 -0.34 20.39
CA GLY A 189 4.26 -0.80 21.34
C GLY A 189 3.67 -1.73 22.39
N GLN A 190 2.54 -1.36 23.01
CA GLN A 190 1.84 -2.21 23.98
C GLN A 190 1.36 -3.53 23.34
N ILE A 191 0.80 -3.48 22.13
CA ILE A 191 0.37 -4.71 21.41
C ILE A 191 1.58 -5.58 21.07
N ARG A 192 2.69 -5.01 20.60
CA ARG A 192 3.92 -5.74 20.31
C ARG A 192 4.44 -6.44 21.56
N ASP A 193 4.49 -5.73 22.68
CA ASP A 193 5.00 -6.30 23.93
C ASP A 193 4.09 -7.44 24.44
N LEU A 194 2.76 -7.30 24.29
CA LEU A 194 1.81 -8.39 24.52
C LEU A 194 2.08 -9.59 23.59
N ALA A 195 2.23 -9.34 22.29
CA ALA A 195 2.48 -10.36 21.29
C ALA A 195 3.80 -11.12 21.53
N LEU A 196 4.87 -10.42 21.91
CA LEU A 196 6.15 -11.02 22.30
C LEU A 196 6.02 -11.86 23.57
N LYS A 197 5.24 -11.41 24.54
CA LYS A 197 5.02 -12.12 25.80
C LYS A 197 4.22 -13.41 25.63
N GLU A 198 3.22 -13.40 24.74
CA GLU A 198 2.32 -14.55 24.50
C GLU A 198 2.83 -15.51 23.42
N SER A 199 3.84 -15.12 22.64
CA SER A 199 4.45 -16.00 21.64
C SER A 199 5.50 -16.90 22.28
N ASP A 200 5.40 -18.20 22.00
CA ASP A 200 6.52 -19.12 22.20
C ASP A 200 7.70 -18.72 21.30
N ASN A 201 8.88 -19.31 21.50
CA ASN A 201 10.04 -19.07 20.64
C ASN A 201 10.42 -20.33 19.86
N LEU A 202 10.81 -20.14 18.61
CA LEU A 202 11.53 -21.13 17.84
C LEU A 202 12.91 -21.27 18.45
N GLU A 203 13.17 -22.42 19.04
CA GLU A 203 14.46 -22.71 19.67
C GLU A 203 15.37 -23.50 18.74
N MET A 204 16.65 -23.11 18.69
CA MET A 204 17.71 -23.89 18.08
C MET A 204 18.54 -24.53 19.18
N ARG A 205 18.79 -25.84 19.05
CA ARG A 205 19.74 -26.55 19.91
C ARG A 205 21.15 -26.41 19.34
N LEU A 206 21.99 -25.69 20.06
CA LEU A 206 23.43 -25.60 19.82
C LEU A 206 24.14 -26.28 21.00
N ASP A 207 24.80 -27.40 20.71
CA ASP A 207 25.35 -28.31 21.72
C ASP A 207 24.29 -28.73 22.76
N ALA A 208 24.56 -28.55 24.05
CA ALA A 208 23.64 -28.83 25.15
C ALA A 208 22.73 -27.64 25.52
N LYS A 209 22.75 -26.54 24.76
CA LYS A 209 21.99 -25.31 25.06
C LYS A 209 20.89 -25.07 24.02
N SER A 210 19.74 -24.60 24.49
CA SER A 210 18.68 -24.07 23.64
C SER A 210 18.84 -22.55 23.53
N VAL A 211 18.79 -22.03 22.31
CA VAL A 211 18.88 -20.59 22.04
C VAL A 211 17.63 -20.17 21.24
N PRO A 212 16.85 -19.18 21.70
CA PRO A 212 15.72 -18.66 20.94
C PRO A 212 16.20 -17.95 19.68
N VAL A 213 15.58 -18.24 18.55
CA VAL A 213 15.96 -17.70 17.23
C VAL A 213 14.94 -16.69 16.72
N ALA A 214 13.65 -16.98 16.91
CA ALA A 214 12.55 -16.09 16.51
C ALA A 214 11.28 -16.43 17.31
N PRO A 215 10.38 -15.47 17.58
CA PRO A 215 9.07 -15.77 18.16
C PRO A 215 8.22 -16.58 17.17
N LEU A 216 7.54 -17.62 17.68
CA LEU A 216 6.59 -18.41 16.91
C LEU A 216 5.25 -17.67 16.82
N PRO A 217 4.70 -17.50 15.60
CA PRO A 217 3.42 -16.84 15.39
C PRO A 217 2.32 -17.47 16.23
N THR A 218 1.55 -16.67 16.94
CA THR A 218 0.41 -17.11 17.77
C THR A 218 -0.76 -16.18 17.54
N ILE A 219 -1.99 -16.70 17.64
CA ILE A 219 -3.18 -15.84 17.57
C ILE A 219 -3.37 -15.18 18.93
N ILE A 220 -3.29 -13.86 18.95
CA ILE A 220 -3.38 -13.01 20.14
C ILE A 220 -4.77 -12.38 20.18
N GLU A 221 -5.43 -12.43 21.33
CA GLU A 221 -6.61 -11.62 21.61
C GLU A 221 -6.13 -10.25 22.13
N VAL A 222 -6.43 -9.17 21.40
CA VAL A 222 -6.01 -7.83 21.80
C VAL A 222 -7.09 -7.20 22.67
N PRO A 223 -6.76 -6.77 23.91
CA PRO A 223 -7.73 -6.19 24.83
C PRO A 223 -8.17 -4.79 24.39
N ASP A 224 -9.28 -4.31 24.96
CA ASP A 224 -9.65 -2.91 24.90
C ASP A 224 -8.70 -2.06 25.77
N PHE A 225 -8.51 -0.81 25.34
CA PHE A 225 -7.67 0.18 26.00
C PHE A 225 -8.53 1.20 26.73
N SER A 226 -8.09 1.56 27.95
CA SER A 226 -8.78 2.56 28.76
C SER A 226 -8.55 4.00 28.26
N ASP A 227 -7.39 4.26 27.65
CA ASP A 227 -7.13 5.55 27.02
C ASP A 227 -7.92 5.67 25.70
N ARG A 228 -8.57 6.81 25.52
CA ARG A 228 -9.47 7.04 24.39
C ARG A 228 -8.75 7.10 23.04
N MET A 229 -7.53 7.65 23.00
CA MET A 229 -6.76 7.72 21.75
C MET A 229 -6.22 6.34 21.41
N GLU A 230 -5.72 5.60 22.39
CA GLU A 230 -5.24 4.22 22.19
C GLU A 230 -6.39 3.30 21.73
N GLN A 231 -7.57 3.44 22.32
CA GLN A 231 -8.76 2.72 21.87
C GLN A 231 -9.11 3.07 20.41
N ALA A 232 -9.06 4.35 20.04
CA ALA A 232 -9.33 4.77 18.67
C ALA A 232 -8.31 4.20 17.67
N VAL A 233 -7.03 4.08 18.07
CA VAL A 233 -5.99 3.43 17.25
C VAL A 233 -6.33 1.96 17.00
N ILE A 234 -6.72 1.21 18.04
CA ILE A 234 -7.12 -0.19 17.89
C ILE A 234 -8.34 -0.33 16.98
N GLU A 235 -9.35 0.52 17.15
CA GLU A 235 -10.52 0.52 16.27
C GLU A 235 -10.13 0.73 14.80
N ASP A 236 -9.21 1.65 14.51
CA ASP A 236 -8.74 1.93 13.15
C ASP A 236 -7.88 0.81 12.55
N LEU A 237 -7.17 0.06 13.40
CA LEU A 237 -6.37 -1.12 13.06
C LEU A 237 -7.18 -2.42 12.95
N THR A 238 -8.49 -2.37 13.22
CA THR A 238 -9.34 -3.55 13.21
C THR A 238 -10.14 -3.64 11.93
N LEU A 239 -9.97 -4.72 11.17
CA LEU A 239 -10.87 -5.09 10.11
C LEU A 239 -12.23 -5.45 10.72
N THR A 240 -13.21 -4.62 10.41
CA THR A 240 -14.61 -4.76 10.82
C THR A 240 -15.52 -4.88 9.59
N PRO A 241 -16.77 -5.34 9.75
CA PRO A 241 -17.75 -5.32 8.67
C PRO A 241 -17.96 -3.92 8.08
N SER A 242 -17.90 -2.86 8.90
CA SER A 242 -18.09 -1.47 8.43
C SER A 242 -16.94 -1.01 7.53
N ILE A 243 -15.69 -1.34 7.88
CA ILE A 243 -14.53 -1.07 7.02
C ILE A 243 -14.60 -1.92 5.75
N ALA A 244 -14.92 -3.20 5.87
CA ALA A 244 -14.94 -4.13 4.75
C ALA A 244 -16.02 -3.79 3.70
N MET A 245 -17.18 -3.30 4.14
CA MET A 245 -18.28 -2.88 3.27
C MET A 245 -18.24 -1.39 2.90
N GLY A 246 -17.37 -0.62 3.54
CA GLY A 246 -17.26 0.83 3.36
C GLY A 246 -16.64 1.23 2.02
N PRO A 247 -16.79 2.51 1.62
CA PRO A 247 -16.19 3.04 0.39
C PRO A 247 -14.66 2.99 0.43
N ASP A 248 -14.07 3.05 1.62
CA ASP A 248 -12.62 3.08 1.83
C ASP A 248 -11.95 1.70 1.78
N LYS A 249 -12.71 0.62 1.55
CA LYS A 249 -12.15 -0.73 1.44
C LYS A 249 -11.07 -0.84 0.36
N TRP A 250 -11.18 -0.03 -0.69
CA TRP A 250 -10.21 0.02 -1.80
C TRP A 250 -8.94 0.81 -1.45
N ASN A 251 -8.96 1.56 -0.34
CA ASN A 251 -7.82 2.28 0.20
C ASN A 251 -7.00 1.42 1.18
N LEU A 252 -7.40 0.16 1.41
CA LEU A 252 -6.59 -0.83 2.10
C LEU A 252 -5.57 -1.39 1.11
N TYR A 253 -4.29 -1.27 1.45
CA TYR A 253 -3.18 -1.69 0.62
C TYR A 253 -2.56 -2.99 1.13
N ALA A 254 -2.55 -3.20 2.44
CA ALA A 254 -1.97 -4.39 3.03
C ALA A 254 -2.68 -4.77 4.32
N TRP A 255 -2.45 -6.00 4.76
CA TRP A 255 -2.94 -6.49 6.04
C TRP A 255 -2.47 -5.62 7.22
N LEU A 256 -1.27 -5.03 7.15
CA LEU A 256 -0.77 -4.11 8.19
C LEU A 256 -1.62 -2.83 8.35
N ASP A 257 -2.50 -2.50 7.40
CA ASP A 257 -3.43 -1.36 7.55
C ASP A 257 -4.61 -1.71 8.48
N THR A 258 -4.90 -3.00 8.65
CA THR A 258 -5.88 -3.55 9.60
C THR A 258 -5.42 -4.93 10.11
N PRO A 259 -4.36 -5.00 10.93
CA PRO A 259 -3.74 -6.27 11.35
C PRO A 259 -4.60 -7.05 12.35
N LEU A 260 -5.64 -6.42 12.89
CA LEU A 260 -6.61 -7.03 13.78
C LEU A 260 -7.88 -7.38 13.01
N VAL A 261 -8.55 -8.44 13.43
CA VAL A 261 -9.81 -8.91 12.86
C VAL A 261 -10.85 -9.00 13.97
N GLU A 262 -12.01 -8.38 13.75
CA GLU A 262 -13.15 -8.50 14.64
C GLU A 262 -13.80 -9.89 14.50
N ILE A 263 -13.87 -10.65 15.60
CA ILE A 263 -14.55 -11.95 15.66
C ILE A 263 -15.48 -11.93 16.87
N GLY A 264 -16.78 -11.76 16.61
CA GLY A 264 -17.74 -11.48 17.67
C GLY A 264 -17.46 -10.12 18.31
N GLU A 265 -17.39 -10.07 19.63
CA GLU A 265 -17.08 -8.84 20.39
C GLU A 265 -15.59 -8.65 20.66
N LYS A 266 -14.74 -9.52 20.10
CA LYS A 266 -13.30 -9.59 20.40
C LYS A 266 -12.48 -9.30 19.16
N ARG A 267 -11.21 -8.93 19.37
CA ARG A 267 -10.25 -8.60 18.32
C ARG A 267 -9.09 -9.56 18.36
N PHE A 268 -8.73 -10.11 17.22
CA PHE A 268 -7.64 -11.07 17.10
C PHE A 268 -6.63 -10.64 16.05
N GLY A 269 -5.36 -10.84 16.32
CA GLY A 269 -4.27 -10.70 15.35
C GLY A 269 -3.30 -11.87 15.46
N VAL A 270 -2.43 -12.04 14.46
CA VAL A 270 -1.33 -13.01 14.56
C VAL A 270 -0.07 -12.28 14.97
N SER A 271 0.66 -12.83 15.95
CA SER A 271 1.71 -12.12 16.68
C SER A 271 2.85 -11.62 15.79
N ASP A 272 3.19 -12.30 14.68
CA ASP A 272 4.18 -11.81 13.73
C ASP A 272 3.80 -10.44 13.14
N MET A 273 2.52 -10.28 12.83
CA MET A 273 1.93 -9.07 12.28
C MET A 273 1.91 -7.95 13.31
N LEU A 274 1.56 -8.29 14.55
CA LEU A 274 1.51 -7.35 15.68
C LEU A 274 2.92 -6.91 16.10
N ILE A 275 3.90 -7.81 16.01
CA ILE A 275 5.29 -7.49 16.26
C ILE A 275 5.80 -6.54 15.19
N ALA A 276 5.56 -6.83 13.91
CA ALA A 276 5.93 -5.96 12.79
C ALA A 276 5.27 -4.57 12.87
N LEU A 277 4.04 -4.50 13.36
CA LEU A 277 3.35 -3.21 13.57
C LEU A 277 4.03 -2.34 14.64
N GLY A 278 4.71 -2.94 15.61
CA GLY A 278 5.44 -2.22 16.66
C GLY A 278 6.89 -1.89 16.31
N THR A 279 7.31 -2.07 15.05
CA THR A 279 8.64 -1.66 14.54
C THR A 279 8.48 -0.49 13.56
N ASP A 280 9.60 -0.03 12.99
CA ASP A 280 9.63 1.04 11.99
C ASP A 280 8.66 0.78 10.82
N VAL A 281 8.46 -0.50 10.45
CA VAL A 281 7.52 -0.92 9.42
C VAL A 281 6.10 -0.44 9.75
N GLY A 282 5.65 -0.63 10.99
CA GLY A 282 4.33 -0.17 11.41
C GLY A 282 4.21 1.36 11.44
N TYR A 283 5.31 2.08 11.66
CA TYR A 283 5.31 3.55 11.63
C TYR A 283 5.11 4.08 10.20
N ASP A 284 5.60 3.37 9.18
CA ASP A 284 5.29 3.71 7.78
C ASP A 284 3.80 3.47 7.46
N HIS A 285 3.22 2.41 8.03
CA HIS A 285 1.79 2.12 7.89
C HIS A 285 0.90 3.10 8.67
N MET A 286 1.39 3.70 9.76
CA MET A 286 0.66 4.72 10.53
C MET A 286 0.16 5.87 9.65
N LEU A 287 1.01 6.35 8.74
CA LEU A 287 0.70 7.48 7.88
C LEU A 287 -0.33 7.11 6.81
N ARG A 288 -0.24 5.88 6.26
CA ARG A 288 -1.25 5.34 5.35
C ARG A 288 -2.59 5.17 6.04
N LEU A 289 -2.57 4.62 7.25
CA LEU A 289 -3.75 4.50 8.10
C LEU A 289 -4.40 5.87 8.34
N ALA A 290 -3.60 6.87 8.75
CA ALA A 290 -4.09 8.22 9.01
C ALA A 290 -4.70 8.86 7.75
N ALA A 291 -4.03 8.73 6.60
CA ALA A 291 -4.53 9.24 5.33
C ALA A 291 -5.85 8.58 4.91
N ARG A 292 -6.03 7.29 5.20
CA ARG A 292 -7.29 6.56 4.96
C ARG A 292 -8.40 7.01 5.91
N VAL A 293 -8.11 7.10 7.20
CA VAL A 293 -9.10 7.33 8.27
C VAL A 293 -9.57 8.79 8.28
N ASP A 294 -8.65 9.75 8.14
CA ASP A 294 -8.96 11.17 8.19
C ASP A 294 -8.06 11.95 7.20
N PRO A 295 -8.33 11.84 5.88
CA PRO A 295 -7.48 12.46 4.85
C PRO A 295 -7.34 13.96 5.02
N LYS A 296 -8.40 14.64 5.51
CA LYS A 296 -8.39 16.09 5.72
C LYS A 296 -7.47 16.49 6.87
N GLN A 297 -7.50 15.75 7.97
CA GLN A 297 -6.60 16.02 9.09
C GLN A 297 -5.16 15.62 8.74
N TYR A 298 -4.97 14.46 8.11
CA TYR A 298 -3.67 14.03 7.61
C TYR A 298 -3.02 15.07 6.71
N SER A 299 -3.76 15.63 5.74
CA SER A 299 -3.24 16.65 4.82
C SER A 299 -2.69 17.89 5.53
N LYS A 300 -3.27 18.27 6.68
CA LYS A 300 -2.76 19.38 7.49
C LYS A 300 -1.43 19.03 8.15
N VAL A 301 -1.26 17.79 8.62
CA VAL A 301 -0.03 17.32 9.26
C VAL A 301 1.06 17.02 8.24
N SER A 302 0.71 16.55 7.04
CA SER A 302 1.69 16.32 5.96
C SER A 302 2.48 17.58 5.64
N GLY A 303 1.84 18.76 5.63
CA GLY A 303 2.54 20.03 5.46
C GLY A 303 3.61 20.30 6.54
N LEU A 304 3.31 19.98 7.81
CA LEU A 304 4.31 20.09 8.90
C LEU A 304 5.48 19.13 8.70
N ARG A 305 5.21 17.91 8.20
CA ARG A 305 6.25 16.92 7.87
C ARG A 305 7.13 17.39 6.72
N GLU A 306 6.53 17.94 5.66
CA GLU A 306 7.24 18.53 4.52
C GLU A 306 8.13 19.70 4.96
N GLU A 307 7.63 20.59 5.82
CA GLU A 307 8.44 21.67 6.39
C GLU A 307 9.64 21.15 7.18
N ARG A 308 9.45 20.13 8.03
CA ARG A 308 10.54 19.49 8.78
C ARG A 308 11.54 18.79 7.86
N MET A 309 11.10 18.14 6.79
CA MET A 309 11.98 17.54 5.78
C MET A 309 12.84 18.61 5.10
N MET A 310 12.21 19.69 4.65
CA MET A 310 12.89 20.81 4.01
C MET A 310 13.93 21.43 4.93
N GLU A 311 13.62 21.57 6.22
CA GLU A 311 14.57 22.06 7.22
C GLU A 311 15.74 21.08 7.42
N ALA A 312 15.46 19.77 7.52
CA ALA A 312 16.50 18.75 7.66
C ALA A 312 17.45 18.68 6.45
N CYS A 313 16.94 18.95 5.24
CA CYS A 313 17.74 18.96 4.01
C CYS A 313 18.38 20.32 3.70
N ARG A 314 17.99 21.40 4.39
CA ARG A 314 18.35 22.78 4.05
C ARG A 314 19.85 22.96 3.90
N GLU A 315 20.62 22.57 4.91
CA GLU A 315 22.07 22.79 4.95
C GLU A 315 22.77 22.17 3.74
N GLU A 316 22.43 20.94 3.38
CA GLU A 316 23.03 20.22 2.26
C GLU A 316 22.59 20.76 0.89
N LEU A 317 21.34 21.23 0.78
CA LEU A 317 20.83 21.86 -0.42
C LEU A 317 21.47 23.23 -0.65
N GLU A 318 21.60 24.06 0.38
CA GLU A 318 22.24 25.38 0.31
C GLU A 318 23.74 25.27 0.00
N LYS A 319 24.46 24.28 0.54
CA LYS A 319 25.85 23.97 0.15
C LYS A 319 26.01 23.70 -1.34
N LYS A 320 24.99 23.14 -1.99
CA LYS A 320 24.95 22.84 -3.43
C LYS A 320 24.41 24.01 -4.27
N GLY A 321 24.19 25.17 -3.66
CA GLY A 321 23.75 26.40 -4.34
C GLY A 321 22.24 26.49 -4.57
N TRP A 322 21.43 25.63 -3.94
CA TRP A 322 19.97 25.71 -4.01
C TRP A 322 19.43 26.73 -3.00
N ASP A 323 18.47 27.56 -3.42
CA ASP A 323 17.73 28.47 -2.54
C ASP A 323 16.52 27.72 -1.94
N VAL A 324 16.60 27.38 -0.66
CA VAL A 324 15.57 26.58 0.04
C VAL A 324 14.58 27.50 0.74
N ARG A 325 13.36 27.60 0.22
CA ARG A 325 12.29 28.42 0.83
C ARG A 325 11.21 27.54 1.44
N THR A 326 11.04 27.65 2.76
CA THR A 326 9.96 27.03 3.53
C THR A 326 8.81 28.01 3.66
N SER A 327 8.07 28.26 2.58
CA SER A 327 6.77 28.91 2.68
C SER A 327 5.67 27.90 2.35
N ALA A 328 4.87 27.60 3.38
CA ALA A 328 3.63 26.84 3.29
C ALA A 328 2.81 27.25 2.05
N LYS A 329 2.35 26.24 1.31
CA LYS A 329 1.49 26.30 0.12
C LYS A 329 2.16 26.69 -1.20
N LEU A 330 2.49 25.66 -1.99
CA LEU A 330 2.28 25.65 -3.45
C LEU A 330 0.77 25.63 -3.80
N SER A 331 -0.10 26.29 -3.01
CA SER A 331 -1.43 26.69 -3.46
C SER A 331 -1.38 28.20 -3.63
N GLY A 332 -1.02 28.70 -4.82
CA GLY A 332 -0.96 30.13 -5.05
C GLY A 332 0.13 30.66 -5.97
N PHE A 333 1.06 29.86 -6.48
CA PHE A 333 2.08 30.39 -7.41
C PHE A 333 1.58 30.36 -8.85
N GLY A 334 0.83 31.42 -9.19
CA GLY A 334 0.93 32.15 -10.45
C GLY A 334 0.10 31.65 -11.63
N PHE A 335 -0.45 30.44 -11.56
CA PHE A 335 -1.23 29.87 -12.67
C PHE A 335 -2.74 30.00 -12.46
N GLU A 336 -3.21 30.53 -11.34
CA GLU A 336 -4.63 30.82 -11.11
C GLU A 336 -5.19 31.76 -12.17
N ALA A 337 -4.37 32.70 -12.65
CA ALA A 337 -4.72 33.62 -13.71
C ALA A 337 -5.02 32.93 -15.05
N ILE A 338 -4.41 31.77 -15.30
CA ILE A 338 -4.61 30.98 -16.53
C ILE A 338 -5.54 29.78 -16.32
N LYS A 339 -6.13 29.64 -15.12
CA LYS A 339 -7.17 28.64 -14.88
C LYS A 339 -8.35 28.93 -15.83
N ASP A 340 -8.88 27.88 -16.43
CA ASP A 340 -9.98 27.92 -17.39
C ASP A 340 -9.70 28.67 -18.71
N HIS A 341 -8.43 29.03 -18.98
CA HIS A 341 -8.01 29.60 -20.26
C HIS A 341 -7.61 28.50 -21.25
N VAL A 342 -7.85 28.77 -22.53
CA VAL A 342 -7.51 27.86 -23.63
C VAL A 342 -6.14 28.24 -24.19
N ALA A 343 -5.26 27.25 -24.32
CA ALA A 343 -3.97 27.41 -24.98
C ALA A 343 -4.07 26.94 -26.44
N PHE A 344 -3.31 27.61 -27.31
CA PHE A 344 -3.27 27.31 -28.74
C PHE A 344 -1.83 27.08 -29.19
N TYR A 345 -1.69 26.25 -30.23
CA TYR A 345 -0.41 26.06 -30.91
C TYR A 345 -0.24 27.20 -31.92
N PRO A 346 0.82 28.03 -31.83
CA PRO A 346 1.03 29.13 -32.77
C PRO A 346 1.07 28.66 -34.22
N SER A 347 1.59 27.45 -34.47
CA SER A 347 1.66 26.83 -35.79
C SER A 347 0.30 26.44 -36.40
N LYS A 348 -0.78 26.49 -35.61
CA LYS A 348 -2.15 26.20 -36.05
C LYS A 348 -3.03 27.45 -36.15
N MET A 349 -2.47 28.62 -35.89
CA MET A 349 -3.15 29.91 -35.95
C MET A 349 -2.63 30.75 -37.12
N GLU A 350 -3.45 31.68 -37.62
CA GLU A 350 -3.03 32.62 -38.66
C GLU A 350 -1.99 33.62 -38.14
N ALA A 351 -2.16 34.07 -36.89
CA ALA A 351 -1.16 34.85 -36.17
C ALA A 351 -1.37 34.76 -34.64
N CYS A 352 -0.27 34.70 -33.90
CA CYS A 352 -0.23 34.79 -32.44
C CYS A 352 0.71 35.93 -32.02
N TYR A 353 0.31 36.72 -31.04
CA TYR A 353 1.09 37.85 -30.54
C TYR A 353 1.25 37.77 -29.03
N VAL A 354 2.42 38.15 -28.53
CA VAL A 354 2.68 38.47 -27.12
C VAL A 354 3.03 39.95 -27.08
N ASP A 355 2.20 40.74 -26.42
CA ASP A 355 2.14 42.20 -26.60
C ASP A 355 2.00 42.56 -28.10
N ASP A 356 2.89 43.40 -28.64
CA ASP A 356 2.93 43.80 -30.05
C ASP A 356 3.89 42.92 -30.89
N GLU A 357 4.45 41.86 -30.31
CA GLU A 357 5.40 40.99 -30.99
C GLU A 357 4.74 39.73 -31.55
N MET A 358 4.92 39.48 -32.85
CA MET A 358 4.45 38.25 -33.48
C MET A 358 5.32 37.07 -33.07
N VAL A 359 4.68 36.05 -32.51
CA VAL A 359 5.32 34.86 -31.96
C VAL A 359 5.74 33.91 -33.07
N SER A 360 6.94 33.35 -32.96
CA SER A 360 7.38 32.22 -33.77
C SER A 360 7.01 30.90 -33.10
N SER A 361 6.48 29.93 -33.85
CA SER A 361 6.17 28.61 -33.32
C SER A 361 7.44 27.81 -33.03
N GLN A 362 7.51 27.15 -31.88
CA GLN A 362 8.60 26.23 -31.58
C GLN A 362 8.66 25.07 -32.60
N PRO A 363 9.84 24.77 -33.18
CA PRO A 363 10.00 23.68 -34.14
C PRO A 363 9.54 22.31 -33.58
N GLY A 364 8.99 21.47 -34.46
CA GLY A 364 8.60 20.10 -34.13
C GLY A 364 7.16 19.92 -33.64
N ASP A 365 6.41 21.01 -33.39
CA ASP A 365 4.96 21.01 -33.10
C ASP A 365 4.49 20.18 -31.89
N PHE A 366 5.37 19.47 -31.19
CA PHE A 366 5.02 18.64 -30.02
C PHE A 366 4.79 19.50 -28.78
N TYR A 367 5.68 20.46 -28.51
CA TYR A 367 5.67 21.28 -27.29
C TYR A 367 4.78 22.52 -27.35
N GLY A 368 4.31 22.91 -28.54
CA GLY A 368 3.42 24.06 -28.72
C GLY A 368 4.00 25.40 -28.23
N GLY A 369 5.33 25.52 -28.19
CA GLY A 369 6.02 26.68 -27.61
C GLY A 369 5.83 27.98 -28.40
N TRP A 370 5.81 29.08 -27.65
CA TRP A 370 5.64 30.44 -28.13
C TRP A 370 6.98 31.17 -28.01
N ILE A 371 7.70 31.34 -29.13
CA ILE A 371 9.03 31.96 -29.15
C ILE A 371 8.91 33.44 -29.49
N THR A 372 9.38 34.29 -28.59
CA THR A 372 9.64 35.73 -28.81
C THR A 372 11.16 35.99 -28.87
N LYS A 373 11.58 37.20 -29.24
CA LYS A 373 12.98 37.65 -29.32
C LYS A 373 13.72 37.53 -27.98
N ASP A 374 12.98 37.55 -26.87
CA ASP A 374 13.52 37.44 -25.52
C ASP A 374 13.86 35.99 -25.15
N ILE A 375 13.38 35.02 -25.94
CA ILE A 375 13.64 33.60 -25.75
C ILE A 375 14.72 33.16 -26.76
N VAL A 376 15.92 32.89 -26.25
CA VAL A 376 17.06 32.48 -27.06
C VAL A 376 17.21 30.95 -27.04
N GLY A 377 17.38 30.35 -28.21
CA GLY A 377 17.56 28.90 -28.37
C GLY A 377 18.92 28.38 -27.87
N PRO A 378 19.21 27.08 -28.04
CA PRO A 378 18.53 26.14 -28.94
C PRO A 378 17.15 25.66 -28.45
N PHE A 379 16.25 25.35 -29.39
CA PHE A 379 14.89 24.95 -29.07
C PHE A 379 14.70 23.44 -29.21
N LYS A 380 13.93 22.88 -28.28
CA LYS A 380 13.60 21.45 -28.26
C LYS A 380 12.66 21.10 -29.42
N GLY A 381 12.97 20.06 -30.19
CA GLY A 381 12.19 19.66 -31.37
C GLY A 381 12.80 20.07 -32.72
N GLU A 382 13.95 20.76 -32.71
CA GLU A 382 14.82 20.91 -33.88
C GLU A 382 15.58 19.61 -34.20
N PRO A 383 16.08 19.43 -35.44
CA PRO A 383 16.97 18.32 -35.78
C PRO A 383 18.17 18.26 -34.83
N GLY A 384 18.26 17.20 -34.02
CA GLY A 384 19.31 17.02 -33.01
C GLY A 384 18.90 17.35 -31.56
N THR A 385 17.72 17.94 -31.32
CA THR A 385 17.21 18.26 -29.95
C THR A 385 15.93 17.49 -29.58
N GLY A 386 15.54 16.48 -30.36
CA GLY A 386 14.31 15.70 -30.15
C GLY A 386 14.25 14.87 -28.86
N PHE A 387 15.38 14.66 -28.17
CA PHE A 387 15.51 13.89 -26.92
C PHE A 387 16.00 14.71 -25.72
N TRP A 388 16.00 16.04 -25.82
CA TRP A 388 16.27 16.92 -24.67
C TRP A 388 15.15 16.84 -23.63
#